data_AF-A0A0F6MPZ3-F1
#
_entry.id   AF-A0A0F6MPZ3-F1
#
_cell.length_a   1.000
_cell.length_b   1.000
_cell.length_c   1.000
_cell.angle_alpha   90.00
_cell.angle_beta   90.00
_cell.angle_gamma   90.00
#
_symmetry.space_group_name_H-M   'P 1'
#
loop_
_entity.id
_entity.type
_entity.pdbx_description
1 polymer ?
#
loop_
_entity_poly.entity_id
_entity_poly.type
_entity_poly.pdbx_seq_one_letter_code
_entity_poly.pdbx_strand_id
1 'polypeptide(L)'
;MSKKYVVAEGFAFTSGGIILNEGDEITAENFGGNEDVFKAAIADKKIVESSELADEKKEDDKSSGKNPLEKLNKKELEDLAAKLNLETEGKKKEEIFASVKSFIGEYISKSAEASDEQIKEFAVIFGVEVEGKTKAEIVAALNELQK
;
A
#
# COMPACT_ATOMS: atom_id res chain seq x y z
N MET A 1 -32.73 -7.85 6.62
CA MET A 1 -31.91 -7.01 5.73
C MET A 1 -31.28 -7.94 4.71
N SER A 2 -31.56 -7.78 3.42
CA SER A 2 -30.98 -8.63 2.39
C SER A 2 -29.48 -8.33 2.30
N LYS A 3 -28.64 -9.34 2.53
CA LYS A 3 -27.19 -9.23 2.36
C LYS A 3 -26.89 -8.98 0.89
N LYS A 4 -26.22 -7.87 0.59
CA LYS A 4 -25.79 -7.53 -0.76
C LYS A 4 -24.36 -8.04 -0.93
N TYR A 5 -24.05 -8.57 -2.10
CA TYR A 5 -22.71 -9.04 -2.43
C TYR A 5 -22.24 -8.37 -3.71
N VAL A 6 -20.92 -8.21 -3.84
CA VAL A 6 -20.28 -7.66 -5.04
C VAL A 6 -19.09 -8.51 -5.46
N VAL A 7 -18.65 -8.34 -6.70
CA VAL A 7 -17.41 -8.95 -7.20
C VAL A 7 -16.20 -8.31 -6.54
N ALA A 8 -15.26 -9.13 -6.06
CA ALA A 8 -14.03 -8.68 -5.40
C ALA A 8 -13.03 -8.04 -6.37
N GLU A 9 -12.07 -7.28 -5.82
CA GLU A 9 -11.03 -6.60 -6.60
C GLU A 9 -10.19 -7.59 -7.42
N GLY A 10 -10.00 -7.29 -8.71
CA GLY A 10 -9.25 -8.13 -9.64
C GLY A 10 -9.99 -9.37 -10.17
N PHE A 11 -11.29 -9.51 -9.87
CA PHE A 11 -12.14 -10.58 -10.40
C PHE A 11 -13.21 -10.05 -11.34
N ALA A 12 -13.60 -10.89 -12.30
CA ALA A 12 -14.74 -10.65 -13.18
C ALA A 12 -15.43 -11.99 -13.44
N PHE A 13 -16.76 -11.95 -13.51
CA PHE A 13 -17.58 -13.13 -13.76
C PHE A 13 -18.41 -12.93 -15.02
N THR A 14 -18.62 -14.03 -15.74
CA THR A 14 -19.52 -14.04 -16.89
C THR A 14 -20.59 -15.09 -16.63
N SER A 15 -21.85 -14.67 -16.71
CA SER A 15 -22.99 -15.53 -16.42
C SER A 15 -24.16 -15.14 -17.30
N GLY A 16 -24.70 -16.10 -18.06
CA GLY A 16 -25.85 -15.87 -18.94
C GLY A 16 -25.64 -14.80 -20.03
N GLY A 17 -24.39 -14.51 -20.42
CA GLY A 17 -24.06 -13.44 -21.38
C GLY A 17 -23.92 -12.04 -20.76
N ILE A 18 -24.04 -11.92 -19.43
CA ILE A 18 -23.79 -10.71 -18.65
C ILE A 18 -22.38 -10.79 -18.07
N ILE A 19 -21.63 -9.69 -18.17
CA ILE A 19 -20.30 -9.53 -17.58
C ILE A 19 -20.47 -8.72 -16.30
N LEU A 20 -20.07 -9.29 -15.17
CA LEU A 20 -20.04 -8.65 -13.86
C LEU A 20 -18.57 -8.35 -13.53
N ASN A 21 -18.22 -7.08 -13.41
CA ASN A 21 -16.86 -6.64 -13.12
C ASN A 21 -16.70 -6.37 -11.63
N GLU A 22 -15.48 -6.10 -11.21
CA GLU A 22 -15.16 -5.62 -9.87
C GLU A 22 -16.16 -4.56 -9.38
N GLY A 23 -16.71 -4.77 -8.18
CA GLY A 23 -17.68 -3.87 -7.57
C GLY A 23 -19.11 -3.99 -8.09
N ASP A 24 -19.38 -4.75 -9.15
CA ASP A 24 -20.75 -5.02 -9.60
C ASP A 24 -21.50 -5.86 -8.55
N GLU A 25 -22.78 -5.51 -8.33
CA GLU A 25 -23.65 -6.27 -7.44
C GLU A 25 -23.92 -7.66 -8.03
N ILE A 26 -23.66 -8.68 -7.23
CA ILE A 26 -23.81 -10.07 -7.61
C ILE A 26 -24.68 -10.80 -6.60
N THR A 27 -25.57 -11.64 -7.13
CA THR A 27 -26.45 -12.50 -6.34
C THR A 27 -26.28 -13.94 -6.79
N ALA A 28 -26.67 -14.91 -5.98
CA ALA A 28 -26.63 -16.32 -6.36
C ALA A 28 -27.40 -16.59 -7.67
N GLU A 29 -28.51 -15.88 -7.89
CA GLU A 29 -29.30 -15.94 -9.13
C GLU A 29 -28.51 -15.42 -10.34
N ASN A 30 -27.86 -14.25 -10.22
CA ASN A 30 -27.02 -13.70 -11.29
C ASN A 30 -25.75 -14.53 -11.51
N PHE A 31 -25.28 -15.24 -10.48
CA PHE A 31 -24.16 -16.16 -10.50
C PHE A 31 -24.55 -17.58 -10.94
N GLY A 32 -25.46 -17.67 -11.92
CA GLY A 32 -25.86 -18.93 -12.55
C GLY A 32 -26.87 -19.75 -11.74
N GLY A 33 -27.47 -19.18 -10.70
CA GLY A 33 -28.53 -19.79 -9.89
C GLY A 33 -28.06 -20.92 -8.97
N ASN A 34 -26.75 -21.13 -8.81
CA ASN A 34 -26.20 -22.21 -8.01
C ASN A 34 -25.59 -21.68 -6.70
N GLU A 35 -26.33 -21.87 -5.61
CA GLU A 35 -25.97 -21.36 -4.29
C GLU A 35 -24.68 -21.98 -3.73
N ASP A 36 -24.37 -23.25 -4.05
CA ASP A 36 -23.13 -23.90 -3.61
C ASP A 36 -21.90 -23.27 -4.25
N VAL A 37 -21.97 -22.96 -5.55
CA VAL A 37 -20.88 -22.31 -6.29
C VAL A 37 -20.74 -20.86 -5.84
N PHE A 38 -21.85 -20.18 -5.56
CA PHE A 38 -21.86 -18.82 -4.99
C PHE A 38 -21.18 -18.77 -3.61
N LYS A 39 -21.53 -19.69 -2.69
CA LYS A 39 -20.89 -19.81 -1.38
C LYS A 39 -19.40 -20.16 -1.49
N ALA A 40 -19.03 -21.04 -2.43
CA ALA A 40 -17.63 -21.36 -2.70
C ALA A 40 -16.86 -20.13 -3.20
N ALA A 41 -17.46 -19.31 -4.08
CA ALA A 41 -16.85 -18.08 -4.56
C ALA A 41 -16.71 -17.01 -3.47
N ILE A 42 -17.63 -16.95 -2.50
CA ILE A 42 -17.49 -16.13 -1.29
C ILE A 42 -16.35 -16.64 -0.41
N ALA A 43 -16.30 -17.95 -0.14
CA ALA A 43 -15.25 -18.56 0.67
C ALA A 43 -13.84 -18.39 0.05
N ASP A 44 -13.76 -18.37 -1.28
CA ASP A 44 -12.55 -18.12 -2.06
C ASP A 44 -12.21 -16.62 -2.22
N LYS A 45 -12.96 -15.73 -1.54
CA LYS A 45 -12.82 -14.26 -1.56
C LYS A 45 -12.95 -13.63 -2.96
N LYS A 46 -13.65 -14.28 -3.89
CA LYS A 46 -13.93 -13.74 -5.23
C LYS A 46 -15.21 -12.91 -5.26
N ILE A 47 -16.10 -13.13 -4.30
CA ILE A 47 -17.32 -12.37 -4.05
C ILE A 47 -17.30 -11.94 -2.59
N VAL A 48 -17.56 -10.66 -2.32
CA VAL A 48 -17.54 -10.11 -0.95
C VAL A 48 -18.87 -9.48 -0.62
N GLU A 49 -19.27 -9.50 0.66
CA GLU A 49 -20.47 -8.78 1.08
C GLU A 49 -20.24 -7.27 0.84
N SER A 50 -21.22 -6.55 0.29
CA SER A 50 -21.12 -5.10 0.09
C SER A 50 -20.93 -4.34 1.39
N SER A 51 -21.28 -4.96 2.53
CA SER A 51 -20.99 -4.47 3.87
C SER A 51 -19.55 -4.77 4.33
N GLU A 52 -18.90 -5.80 3.78
CA GLU A 52 -17.47 -6.12 3.99
C GLU A 52 -16.54 -5.30 3.09
N LEU A 53 -17.04 -4.67 2.01
CA LEU A 53 -16.30 -3.60 1.33
C LEU A 53 -16.01 -2.40 2.24
N ALA A 54 -16.72 -2.28 3.36
CA ALA A 54 -16.42 -1.30 4.41
C ALA A 54 -15.57 -1.87 5.55
N ASP A 55 -15.37 -3.19 5.64
CA ASP A 55 -14.73 -3.84 6.79
C ASP A 55 -14.08 -5.19 6.42
N GLU A 56 -12.94 -5.13 5.72
CA GLU A 56 -11.81 -6.04 5.94
C GLU A 56 -10.54 -5.29 5.48
N LYS A 57 -10.02 -4.37 6.29
CA LYS A 57 -8.92 -4.73 7.20
C LYS A 57 -8.99 -3.90 8.48
N LYS A 58 -9.64 -4.44 9.51
CA LYS A 58 -9.20 -4.22 10.89
C LYS A 58 -8.32 -5.40 11.30
N GLU A 59 -7.02 -5.23 11.09
CA GLU A 59 -6.08 -5.67 12.11
C GLU A 59 -5.96 -4.52 13.10
N ASP A 60 -6.48 -4.80 14.29
CA ASP A 60 -6.16 -4.18 15.56
C ASP A 60 -4.64 -3.97 15.66
N ASP A 61 -4.17 -2.74 15.78
CA ASP A 61 -3.60 -2.24 17.04
C ASP A 61 -3.12 -0.80 16.85
N LYS A 62 -3.21 -0.03 17.92
CA LYS A 62 -2.83 1.38 18.00
C LYS A 62 -1.36 1.60 17.60
N SER A 63 -1.09 2.10 16.40
CA SER A 63 -0.01 3.08 16.17
C SER A 63 -0.02 3.64 14.74
N SER A 64 -0.08 4.97 14.66
CA SER A 64 0.83 5.81 13.85
C SER A 64 0.94 5.63 12.32
N GLY A 65 0.69 6.73 11.60
CA GLY A 65 1.34 7.13 10.33
C GLY A 65 1.53 6.07 9.24
N LYS A 66 0.66 6.06 8.21
CA LYS A 66 0.83 5.23 7.00
C LYS A 66 2.15 5.56 6.30
N ASN A 67 3.20 4.80 6.58
CA ASN A 67 4.46 5.02 5.92
C ASN A 67 4.47 4.48 4.49
N PRO A 68 4.70 5.34 3.47
CA PRO A 68 4.67 4.92 2.08
C PRO A 68 5.76 3.89 1.77
N LEU A 69 6.85 3.87 2.55
CA LEU A 69 7.90 2.86 2.44
C LEU A 69 7.41 1.43 2.75
N GLU A 70 6.44 1.24 3.65
CA GLU A 70 5.97 -0.10 4.02
C GLU A 70 5.16 -0.77 2.91
N LYS A 71 4.53 0.07 2.08
CA LYS A 71 3.78 -0.35 0.89
C LYS A 71 4.68 -0.79 -0.26
N LEU A 72 5.97 -0.44 -0.23
CA LEU A 72 6.91 -0.81 -1.28
C LEU A 72 7.18 -2.31 -1.25
N ASN A 73 7.35 -2.89 -2.45
CA ASN A 73 7.78 -4.28 -2.60
C ASN A 73 9.30 -4.40 -2.44
N LYS A 74 9.82 -5.63 -2.29
CA LYS A 74 11.26 -5.87 -2.11
C LYS A 74 12.08 -5.17 -3.21
N LYS A 75 11.67 -5.31 -4.47
CA LYS A 75 12.36 -4.72 -5.62
C LYS A 75 12.40 -3.19 -5.60
N GLU A 76 11.31 -2.56 -5.18
CA GLU A 76 11.21 -1.11 -5.02
C GLU A 76 12.13 -0.62 -3.89
N LEU A 77 12.19 -1.38 -2.78
CA LEU A 77 13.11 -1.10 -1.69
C LEU A 77 14.57 -1.31 -2.11
N GLU A 78 14.86 -2.32 -2.93
CA GLU A 78 16.19 -2.56 -3.51
C GLU A 78 16.61 -1.39 -4.44
N ASP A 79 15.71 -0.90 -5.29
CA ASP A 79 15.95 0.25 -6.16
C ASP A 79 16.18 1.54 -5.36
N LEU A 80 15.35 1.77 -4.33
CA LEU A 80 15.47 2.92 -3.46
C LEU A 80 16.78 2.87 -2.66
N ALA A 81 17.12 1.71 -2.11
CA ALA A 81 18.39 1.50 -1.43
C ALA A 81 19.59 1.71 -2.38
N ALA A 82 19.50 1.28 -3.64
CA ALA A 82 20.53 1.53 -4.64
C ALA A 82 20.71 3.03 -4.92
N LYS A 83 19.63 3.81 -5.02
CA LYS A 83 19.69 5.29 -5.13
C LYS A 83 20.39 5.93 -3.93
N LEU A 84 20.27 5.31 -2.75
CA LEU A 84 20.93 5.72 -1.51
C LEU A 84 22.34 5.13 -1.34
N ASN A 85 22.84 4.35 -2.32
CA ASN A 85 24.11 3.61 -2.23
C ASN A 85 24.18 2.65 -1.02
N LEU A 86 23.05 2.04 -0.65
CA LEU A 86 22.95 1.03 0.41
C LEU A 86 23.11 -0.38 -0.18
N GLU A 87 23.86 -1.23 0.51
CA GLU A 87 24.03 -2.63 0.13
C GLU A 87 22.76 -3.44 0.44
N THR A 88 22.18 -4.07 -0.58
CA THR A 88 20.97 -4.90 -0.48
C THR A 88 21.15 -6.36 -0.91
N GLU A 89 22.34 -6.71 -1.41
CA GLU A 89 22.63 -8.06 -1.89
C GLU A 89 22.47 -9.08 -0.74
N GLY A 90 21.67 -10.12 -0.98
CA GLY A 90 21.38 -11.15 0.03
C GLY A 90 20.45 -10.72 1.17
N LYS A 91 20.03 -9.45 1.25
CA LYS A 91 19.14 -8.95 2.32
C LYS A 91 17.67 -9.23 2.05
N LYS A 92 16.91 -9.44 3.13
CA LYS A 92 15.45 -9.58 3.09
C LYS A 92 14.78 -8.21 2.96
N LYS A 93 13.51 -8.18 2.54
CA LYS A 93 12.71 -6.95 2.43
C LYS A 93 12.79 -6.09 3.70
N GLU A 94 12.57 -6.73 4.85
CA GLU A 94 12.57 -6.07 6.17
C GLU A 94 13.93 -5.48 6.55
N GLU A 95 15.03 -6.17 6.21
CA GLU A 95 16.41 -5.72 6.45
C GLU A 95 16.76 -4.48 5.60
N ILE A 96 16.34 -4.51 4.33
CA ILE A 96 16.52 -3.38 3.41
C ILE A 96 15.70 -2.19 3.91
N PHE A 97 14.44 -2.43 4.29
CA PHE A 97 13.57 -1.41 4.84
C PHE A 97 14.14 -0.78 6.12
N ALA A 98 14.65 -1.59 7.05
CA ALA A 98 15.33 -1.10 8.26
C ALA A 98 16.58 -0.27 7.92
N SER A 99 17.38 -0.71 6.93
CA SER A 99 18.55 0.03 6.46
C SER A 99 18.18 1.39 5.89
N VAL A 100 17.14 1.44 5.05
CA VAL A 100 16.58 2.68 4.48
C VAL A 100 16.07 3.60 5.59
N LYS A 101 15.26 3.08 6.54
CA LYS A 101 14.77 3.85 7.68
C LYS A 101 15.93 4.44 8.50
N SER A 102 16.96 3.65 8.77
CA SER A 102 18.14 4.12 9.51
C SER A 102 18.86 5.24 8.76
N PHE A 103 19.02 5.11 7.43
CA PHE A 103 19.66 6.12 6.60
C PHE A 103 18.91 7.46 6.63
N ILE A 104 17.57 7.42 6.54
CA ILE A 104 16.73 8.62 6.63
C ILE A 104 16.97 9.35 7.96
N GLY A 105 17.04 8.63 9.07
CA GLY A 105 17.25 9.22 10.40
C GLY A 105 18.63 9.85 10.55
N GLU A 106 19.66 9.19 10.02
CA GLU A 106 21.00 9.75 9.98
C GLU A 106 21.06 11.02 9.11
N TYR A 107 20.41 10.99 7.95
CA TYR A 107 20.30 12.14 7.06
C TYR A 107 19.55 13.30 7.73
N ILE A 108 18.43 13.04 8.39
CA ILE A 108 17.67 14.05 9.16
C ILE A 108 18.52 14.64 10.29
N SER A 109 19.32 13.82 10.98
CA SER A 109 20.22 14.32 12.04
C SER A 109 21.27 15.28 11.49
N LYS A 110 21.75 15.04 10.27
CA LYS A 110 22.71 15.89 9.54
C LYS A 110 22.03 16.98 8.71
N SER A 111 20.69 16.99 8.64
CA SER A 111 19.92 17.88 7.77
C SER A 111 20.12 19.35 8.11
N ALA A 112 20.48 19.68 9.36
CA ALA A 112 20.82 21.04 9.77
C ALA A 112 21.98 21.62 8.92
N GLU A 113 22.96 20.80 8.57
CA GLU A 113 24.15 21.16 7.78
C GLU A 113 23.94 21.00 6.27
N ALA A 114 22.92 20.24 5.85
CA ALA A 114 22.58 20.05 4.45
C ALA A 114 21.92 21.31 3.84
N SER A 115 22.22 21.58 2.57
CA SER A 115 21.56 22.64 1.81
C SER A 115 20.11 22.27 1.49
N ASP A 116 19.23 23.26 1.32
CA ASP A 116 17.83 23.07 0.92
C ASP A 116 17.70 22.19 -0.33
N GLU A 117 18.59 22.37 -1.31
CA GLU A 117 18.59 21.57 -2.54
C GLU A 117 18.88 20.09 -2.26
N GLN A 118 19.87 19.79 -1.41
CA GLN A 118 20.19 18.40 -1.04
C GLN A 118 19.01 17.73 -0.33
N ILE A 119 18.33 18.46 0.56
CA ILE A 119 17.15 17.96 1.28
C ILE A 119 16.02 17.65 0.30
N LYS A 120 15.83 18.53 -0.70
CA LYS A 120 14.81 18.35 -1.74
C LYS A 120 15.13 17.15 -2.62
N GLU A 121 16.36 17.02 -3.11
CA GLU A 121 16.79 15.86 -3.92
C GLU A 121 16.60 14.56 -3.13
N PHE A 122 17.00 14.55 -1.87
CA PHE A 122 16.81 13.40 -1.00
C PHE A 122 15.32 13.07 -0.83
N ALA A 123 14.47 14.06 -0.56
CA ALA A 123 13.02 13.88 -0.44
C ALA A 123 12.36 13.32 -1.71
N VAL A 124 12.80 13.77 -2.89
CA VAL A 124 12.28 13.28 -4.18
C VAL A 124 12.55 11.78 -4.38
N ILE A 125 13.66 11.23 -3.85
CA ILE A 125 13.95 9.79 -3.90
C ILE A 125 12.82 8.97 -3.26
N PHE A 126 12.17 9.53 -2.23
CA PHE A 126 11.09 8.90 -1.49
C PHE A 126 9.69 9.30 -1.99
N GLY A 127 9.61 10.07 -3.08
CA GLY A 127 8.34 10.60 -3.59
C GLY A 127 7.70 11.66 -2.68
N VAL A 128 8.49 12.29 -1.81
CA VAL A 128 8.00 13.40 -0.97
C VAL A 128 7.93 14.65 -1.85
N GLU A 129 6.76 15.27 -1.89
CA GLU A 129 6.56 16.53 -2.60
C GLU A 129 7.33 17.66 -1.92
N VAL A 130 8.15 18.38 -2.70
CA VAL A 130 9.04 19.46 -2.24
C VAL A 130 8.66 20.84 -2.75
N GLU A 131 7.77 20.92 -3.75
CA GLU A 131 7.36 22.19 -4.36
C GLU A 131 6.55 23.01 -3.35
N GLY A 132 6.92 24.27 -3.17
CA GLY A 132 6.27 25.16 -2.19
C GLY A 132 6.53 24.84 -0.71
N LYS A 133 7.28 23.78 -0.38
CA LYS A 133 7.57 23.39 1.01
C LYS A 133 8.88 23.93 1.53
N THR A 134 8.90 24.22 2.82
CA THR A 134 10.12 24.61 3.54
C THR A 134 10.98 23.39 3.90
N LYS A 135 12.28 23.63 4.15
CA LYS A 135 13.21 22.60 4.63
C LYS A 135 12.65 21.81 5.83
N ALA A 136 12.06 22.52 6.80
CA ALA A 136 11.50 21.91 8.00
C ALA A 136 10.31 20.99 7.68
N GLU A 137 9.43 21.39 6.76
CA GLU A 137 8.30 20.55 6.33
C GLU A 137 8.76 19.31 5.57
N ILE A 138 9.76 19.44 4.71
CA ILE A 138 10.34 18.31 3.99
C ILE A 138 11.01 17.33 4.98
N VAL A 139 11.78 17.84 5.93
CA VAL A 139 12.39 17.03 7.00
C VAL A 139 11.33 16.35 7.85
N ALA A 140 10.24 17.03 8.19
CA ALA A 140 9.14 16.44 8.92
C ALA A 140 8.48 15.30 8.12
N ALA A 141 8.24 15.49 6.82
CA ALA A 141 7.70 14.46 5.94
C ALA A 141 8.62 13.24 5.81
N LEU A 142 9.94 13.47 5.69
CA LEU A 142 10.94 12.41 5.72
C LEU A 142 10.96 11.67 7.06
N ASN A 143 10.85 12.38 8.18
CA ASN A 143 10.79 11.78 9.51
C ASN A 143 9.53 10.93 9.70
N GLU A 144 8.42 11.31 9.05
CA GLU A 144 7.21 10.49 9.05
C GLU A 144 7.53 9.10 8.49
N LEU A 145 8.30 9.00 7.39
CA LEU A 145 8.73 7.74 6.74
C LEU A 145 9.45 6.74 7.66
N GLN A 146 9.85 7.17 8.86
CA GLN A 146 10.51 6.33 9.86
C GLN A 146 9.56 5.75 10.91
N LYS A 147 8.40 6.38 11.12
CA LYS A 147 7.38 5.99 12.10
C LYS A 147 6.73 4.63 11.82
#